data_AF-A0A1H7CK09-F1
#
_entry.id   AF-A0A1H7CK09-F1
#
_cell.length_a   1.000
_cell.length_b   1.000
_cell.length_c   1.000
_cell.angle_alpha   90.00
_cell.angle_beta   90.00
_cell.angle_gamma   90.00
#
_symmetry.space_group_name_H-M   'P 1'
#
loop_
_entity.id
_entity.type
_entity.pdbx_description
1 polymer ?
#
loop_
_entity_poly.entity_id
_entity_poly.type
_entity_poly.pdbx_seq_one_letter_code
_entity_poly.pdbx_strand_id
1 'polypeptide(L)'
;MTPDSATPPAPAMAPSAHHFLSGKTALVTGSVQGIGLAIAGALAGRGANIVLHGLTTPAEGEAQAQALGQAWGVAVTFIPGDLADPAQARAVFAAAQAQGGWISS
;
A
#
# COMPACT_ATOMS: atom_id res chain seq x y z
N MET A 1 10.33 -38.05 28.01
CA MET A 1 10.86 -38.10 26.63
C MET A 1 9.71 -38.43 25.68
N THR A 2 9.05 -37.39 25.20
CA THR A 2 8.33 -37.30 23.92
C THR A 2 8.48 -35.85 23.49
N PRO A 3 9.07 -35.56 22.32
CA PRO A 3 9.30 -34.19 21.88
C PRO A 3 8.07 -33.66 21.12
N ASP A 4 8.00 -32.32 21.07
CA ASP A 4 7.55 -31.52 19.93
C ASP A 4 6.05 -31.43 19.59
N SER A 5 5.37 -30.47 20.23
CA SER A 5 4.23 -29.77 19.64
C SER A 5 4.72 -28.48 18.97
N ALA A 6 5.40 -28.59 17.84
CA ALA A 6 5.67 -27.44 16.99
C ALA A 6 4.44 -27.17 16.11
N THR A 7 3.72 -26.10 16.45
CA THR A 7 2.78 -25.44 15.54
C THR A 7 3.48 -25.18 14.20
N PRO A 8 2.90 -25.57 13.04
CA PRO A 8 3.51 -25.22 11.77
C PRO A 8 3.56 -23.69 11.64
N PRO A 9 4.70 -23.12 11.22
CA PRO A 9 4.76 -21.69 10.93
C PRO A 9 3.71 -21.35 9.87
N ALA A 10 3.03 -20.21 10.05
CA ALA A 10 2.17 -19.64 9.00
C ALA A 10 2.93 -19.67 7.66
N PRO A 11 2.26 -19.96 6.53
CA PRO A 11 2.95 -20.15 5.26
C PRO A 11 3.81 -18.93 4.98
N ALA A 12 5.13 -19.12 5.01
CA ALA A 12 6.09 -18.19 4.45
C ALA A 12 5.78 -18.15 2.95
N MET A 13 4.94 -17.21 2.54
CA MET A 13 4.63 -16.94 1.15
C MET A 13 5.95 -16.72 0.42
N ALA A 14 6.39 -17.73 -0.32
CA ALA A 14 7.45 -17.54 -1.29
C ALA A 14 6.95 -16.49 -2.30
N PRO A 15 7.63 -15.34 -2.49
CA PRO A 15 7.25 -14.43 -3.54
C PRO A 15 7.55 -15.12 -4.87
N SER A 16 6.51 -15.59 -5.54
CA SER A 16 6.59 -15.84 -6.98
C SER A 16 6.85 -14.48 -7.61
N ALA A 17 8.12 -14.20 -7.89
CA ALA A 17 8.63 -12.94 -8.39
C ALA A 17 8.15 -12.68 -9.83
N HIS A 18 6.87 -12.40 -9.97
CA HIS A 18 6.35 -11.70 -11.13
C HIS A 18 6.13 -10.26 -10.70
N HIS A 19 7.08 -9.39 -11.02
CA HIS A 19 6.96 -7.93 -10.91
C HIS A 19 6.03 -7.39 -12.02
N PHE A 20 4.85 -7.98 -12.20
CA PHE A 20 3.90 -7.61 -13.25
C PHE A 20 3.24 -6.25 -13.01
N LEU A 21 3.42 -5.68 -11.80
CA LEU A 21 2.96 -4.34 -11.46
C LEU A 21 4.08 -3.29 -11.50
N SER A 22 5.30 -3.64 -11.94
CA SER A 22 6.36 -2.65 -12.11
C SER A 22 5.94 -1.53 -13.07
N GLY A 23 6.15 -0.28 -12.63
CA GLY A 23 5.74 0.92 -13.36
C GLY A 23 4.24 1.22 -13.26
N LYS A 24 3.47 0.40 -12.52
CA LYS A 24 2.07 0.69 -12.22
C LYS A 24 1.91 1.37 -10.86
N THR A 25 0.84 2.12 -10.70
CA THR A 25 0.49 2.85 -9.49
C THR A 25 -0.88 2.39 -8.99
N ALA A 26 -0.96 2.08 -7.69
CA ALA A 26 -2.18 1.65 -7.03
C ALA A 26 -2.58 2.65 -5.93
N LEU A 27 -3.81 3.15 -5.99
CA LEU A 27 -4.43 3.93 -4.91
C LEU A 27 -5.12 2.99 -3.94
N VAL A 28 -4.73 3.05 -2.66
CA VAL A 28 -5.34 2.26 -1.59
C VAL A 28 -5.97 3.22 -0.59
N THR A 29 -7.28 3.08 -0.38
CA THR A 29 -8.05 3.89 0.57
C THR A 29 -8.14 3.20 1.93
N GLY A 30 -8.02 3.95 3.03
CA GLY A 30 -7.96 3.37 4.38
C GLY A 30 -6.66 2.60 4.63
N SER A 31 -5.57 3.01 3.98
CA SER A 31 -4.33 2.24 3.86
C SER A 31 -3.24 2.60 4.85
N VAL A 32 -3.58 3.42 5.84
CA VAL A 32 -2.65 3.87 6.88
C VAL A 32 -2.48 2.80 7.96
N GLN A 33 -3.46 1.90 8.14
CA GLN A 33 -3.47 0.85 9.17
C GLN A 33 -4.21 -0.42 8.70
N GLY A 34 -4.05 -1.51 9.46
CA GLY A 34 -4.83 -2.74 9.29
C GLY A 34 -4.71 -3.39 7.92
N ILE A 35 -5.85 -3.80 7.36
CA ILE A 35 -5.92 -4.54 6.09
C ILE A 35 -5.44 -3.67 4.92
N GLY A 36 -5.74 -2.38 4.90
CA GLY A 36 -5.33 -1.48 3.83
C GLY A 36 -3.81 -1.36 3.71
N LEU A 37 -3.11 -1.29 4.85
CA LEU A 37 -1.64 -1.27 4.88
C LEU A 37 -1.04 -2.61 4.40
N ALA A 38 -1.66 -3.74 4.79
CA ALA A 38 -1.23 -5.06 4.32
C ALA A 38 -1.41 -5.23 2.80
N ILE A 39 -2.53 -4.74 2.25
CA ILE A 39 -2.77 -4.73 0.79
C ILE A 39 -1.76 -3.83 0.09
N ALA A 40 -1.51 -2.63 0.60
CA ALA A 40 -0.50 -1.72 0.08
C ALA A 40 0.89 -2.38 0.04
N GLY A 41 1.28 -3.09 1.09
CA GLY A 41 2.54 -3.85 1.11
C GLY A 41 2.57 -5.01 0.12
N ALA A 42 1.48 -5.75 -0.05
CA ALA A 42 1.40 -6.82 -1.04
C ALA A 42 1.49 -6.31 -2.49
N LEU A 43 0.96 -5.11 -2.77
CA LEU A 43 1.09 -4.45 -4.07
C LEU A 43 2.50 -3.88 -4.29
N ALA A 44 3.08 -3.28 -3.26
CA ALA A 44 4.46 -2.78 -3.28
C ALA A 44 5.47 -3.93 -3.53
N GLY A 45 5.29 -5.07 -2.85
CA GLY A 45 6.12 -6.26 -3.06
C GLY A 45 5.96 -6.91 -4.44
N ARG A 46 4.99 -6.48 -5.24
CA ARG A 46 4.83 -6.85 -6.66
C ARG A 46 5.37 -5.79 -7.62
N GLY A 47 6.03 -4.75 -7.09
CA GLY A 47 6.67 -3.67 -7.84
C GLY A 47 5.76 -2.47 -8.15
N ALA A 48 4.55 -2.40 -7.58
CA ALA A 48 3.67 -1.25 -7.78
C ALA A 48 4.11 -0.05 -6.94
N ASN A 49 4.04 1.14 -7.52
CA ASN A 49 4.01 2.38 -6.75
C ASN A 49 2.67 2.48 -6.01
N ILE A 50 2.68 3.06 -4.82
CA ILE A 50 1.50 3.08 -3.94
C ILE A 50 1.13 4.52 -3.60
N VAL A 51 -0.15 4.83 -3.75
CA VAL A 51 -0.76 6.03 -3.18
C VAL A 51 -1.59 5.59 -1.99
N LEU A 52 -1.12 5.95 -0.80
CA LEU A 52 -1.84 5.73 0.45
C LEU A 52 -2.84 6.86 0.66
N HIS A 53 -4.06 6.51 1.07
CA HIS A 53 -5.08 7.47 1.43
C HIS A 53 -5.73 7.09 2.76
N GLY A 54 -5.99 8.08 3.61
CA GLY A 54 -6.68 7.86 4.88
C GLY A 54 -6.98 9.14 5.66
N LEU A 55 -7.88 9.00 6.63
CA LEU A 55 -8.25 10.02 7.61
C LEU A 55 -7.25 9.99 8.78
N THR A 56 -6.02 10.44 8.53
CA THR A 56 -4.95 10.48 9.53
C THR A 56 -4.20 11.81 9.40
N THR A 57 -3.29 12.08 10.33
CA THR A 57 -2.41 13.24 10.18
C THR A 57 -1.42 13.03 9.04
N PRO A 58 -1.02 14.09 8.29
CA PRO A 58 0.00 13.99 7.26
C PRO A 58 1.28 13.29 7.73
N ALA A 59 1.71 13.57 8.97
CA ALA A 59 2.90 12.98 9.56
C ALA A 59 2.81 11.44 9.71
N GLU A 60 1.67 10.92 10.18
CA GLU A 60 1.47 9.47 10.31
C GLU A 60 1.43 8.78 8.94
N GLY A 61 0.72 9.37 7.98
CA GLY A 61 0.61 8.84 6.63
C GLY A 61 1.96 8.85 5.89
N GLU A 62 2.73 9.93 6.03
CA GLU A 62 4.09 10.03 5.48
C GLU A 62 5.05 9.04 6.11
N ALA A 63 4.99 8.83 7.43
CA ALA A 63 5.81 7.82 8.11
C ALA A 63 5.53 6.41 7.57
N GLN A 64 4.25 6.06 7.37
CA GLN A 64 3.87 4.77 6.77
C GLN A 64 4.31 4.68 5.31
N ALA A 65 4.16 5.75 4.54
CA ALA A 65 4.62 5.81 3.15
C ALA A 65 6.13 5.56 3.04
N GLN A 66 6.92 6.24 3.88
CA GLN A 66 8.37 6.07 3.93
C GLN A 66 8.74 4.64 4.33
N ALA A 67 8.13 4.09 5.39
CA ALA A 67 8.40 2.72 5.82
C ALA A 67 8.13 1.70 4.71
N LEU A 68 7.02 1.85 3.99
CA LEU A 68 6.64 0.95 2.91
C LEU A 68 7.55 1.10 1.69
N GLY A 69 7.89 2.33 1.32
CA GLY A 69 8.82 2.61 0.22
C GLY A 69 10.22 2.06 0.48
N GLN A 70 10.72 2.18 1.71
CA GLN A 70 12.02 1.62 2.11
C GLN A 70 12.02 0.10 2.13
N ALA A 71 10.91 -0.53 2.55
CA ALA A 71 10.80 -2.00 2.60
C ALA A 71 10.82 -2.66 1.21
N TRP A 72 10.26 -2.01 0.20
CA TRP A 72 10.04 -2.62 -1.12
C TRP A 72 10.76 -1.91 -2.28
N GLY A 73 11.39 -0.75 -2.04
CA GLY A 73 12.10 0.01 -3.07
C GLY A 73 11.18 0.62 -4.14
N VAL A 74 9.93 0.92 -3.79
CA VAL A 74 8.93 1.51 -4.70
C VAL A 74 8.56 2.93 -4.27
N ALA A 75 8.01 3.74 -5.17
CA ALA A 75 7.51 5.05 -4.81
C ALA A 75 6.21 4.91 -4.01
N VAL A 76 6.17 5.48 -2.82
CA VAL A 76 4.97 5.52 -1.98
C VAL A 76 4.70 6.95 -1.56
N THR A 77 3.48 7.42 -1.78
CA THR A 77 3.02 8.76 -1.38
C THR A 77 1.76 8.65 -0.56
N PHE A 78 1.55 9.62 0.33
CA PHE A 78 0.34 9.72 1.13
C PHE A 78 -0.47 10.94 0.70
N ILE A 79 -1.78 10.76 0.54
CA ILE A 79 -2.73 11.84 0.27
C ILE A 79 -3.77 11.83 1.39
N PRO A 80 -3.77 12.85 2.27
CA PRO A 80 -4.84 13.02 3.25
C PRO A 80 -6.11 13.49 2.54
N GLY A 81 -7.26 13.09 3.07
CA GLY A 81 -8.55 13.57 2.59
C GLY A 81 -9.71 12.80 3.17
N ASP A 82 -10.86 13.45 3.20
CA ASP A 82 -12.13 12.78 3.48
C ASP A 82 -12.85 12.46 2.16
N LEU A 83 -13.05 11.18 1.86
CA LEU A 83 -13.80 10.76 0.68
C LEU A 83 -15.31 10.91 0.84
N ALA A 84 -15.81 11.16 2.06
CA ALA A 84 -17.21 11.52 2.30
C ALA A 84 -17.53 12.93 1.78
N ASP A 85 -16.52 13.81 1.66
CA ASP A 85 -16.65 15.12 1.03
C ASP A 85 -16.38 15.00 -0.49
N PRO A 86 -17.38 15.30 -1.36
CA PRO A 86 -17.23 15.19 -2.81
C PRO A 86 -16.15 16.09 -3.41
N ALA A 87 -15.81 17.21 -2.75
CA ALA A 87 -14.76 18.12 -3.21
C ALA A 87 -13.38 17.54 -2.88
N GLN A 88 -13.19 17.04 -1.66
CA GLN A 88 -11.96 16.39 -1.23
C GLN A 88 -11.73 15.08 -1.97
N ALA A 89 -12.77 14.27 -2.20
CA ALA A 89 -12.68 13.08 -3.02
C ALA A 89 -12.11 13.41 -4.41
N ARG A 90 -12.64 14.43 -5.09
CA ARG A 90 -12.10 14.87 -6.40
C ARG A 90 -10.64 15.32 -6.30
N ALA A 91 -10.29 16.07 -5.27
CA ALA A 91 -8.91 16.52 -5.06
C ALA A 91 -7.96 15.34 -4.85
N VAL A 92 -8.35 14.36 -4.02
CA VAL A 92 -7.60 13.12 -3.78
C VAL A 92 -7.43 12.34 -5.08
N PHE A 93 -8.52 12.10 -5.83
CA PHE A 93 -8.45 11.38 -7.09
C PHE A 93 -7.62 12.11 -8.15
N ALA A 94 -7.65 13.44 -8.21
CA ALA A 94 -6.84 14.23 -9.13
C ALA A 94 -5.35 14.18 -8.76
N ALA A 95 -5.03 14.37 -7.47
CA ALA A 95 -3.67 14.29 -6.96
C ALA A 95 -3.08 12.88 -7.11
N ALA A 96 -3.92 11.86 -6.92
CA ALA A 96 -3.55 10.49 -7.21
C ALA A 96 -3.26 10.37 -8.72
N GLN A 97 -4.21 10.68 -9.61
CA GLN A 97 -4.07 10.56 -11.08
C GLN A 97 -2.80 11.18 -11.66
N ALA A 98 -2.36 12.32 -11.12
CA ALA A 98 -1.14 13.01 -11.53
C ALA A 98 0.14 12.14 -11.43
N GLN A 99 0.13 11.07 -10.63
CA GLN A 99 1.28 10.16 -10.50
C GLN A 99 1.48 9.20 -11.69
N GLY A 100 0.45 9.01 -12.53
CA GLY A 100 0.51 8.10 -13.68
C GLY A 100 0.62 6.61 -13.33
N GLY A 101 0.62 5.73 -14.34
CA GLY A 101 0.84 4.29 -14.15
C GLY A 101 -0.37 3.46 -13.67
N TRP A 102 -1.59 3.98 -13.72
CA TRP A 102 -2.77 3.34 -13.14
C TRP A 102 -2.99 1.88 -13.53
N ILE A 103 -3.34 1.05 -12.55
CA ILE A 103 -3.86 -0.29 -12.79
C ILE A 103 -5.31 -0.14 -13.26
N SER A 104 -5.53 -0.16 -14.57
CA SER A 104 -6.85 -0.33 -15.18
C SER A 104 -7.13 -1.81 -15.45
N SER A 105 -8.37 -2.24 -15.23
CA SER A 105 -8.86 -3.55 -15.69
C SER A 105 -8.94 -3.64 -17.21
#